data_AF-A0A1B1UK87-F1
#
_entry.id   AF-A0A1B1UK87-F1
#
_cell.length_a   1.000
_cell.length_b   1.000
_cell.length_c   1.000
_cell.angle_alpha   90.00
_cell.angle_beta   90.00
_cell.angle_gamma   90.00
#
_symmetry.space_group_name_H-M   'P 1'
#
loop_
_entity.id
_entity.type
_entity.pdbx_description
1 polymer ?
#
loop_
_entity_poly.entity_id
_entity_poly.type
_entity_poly.pdbx_seq_one_letter_code
_entity_poly.pdbx_strand_id
1 'polypeptide(L)'
;MGATVDEFQGSEADVVVASLVRNNDEKVGKGLGFLADRRRFNVLLSRARQKLVLVGSWNFLASRVDVSSEPNEEDELAHITRLMRWLIAEEKRGRVKRIQPKDFGGAQK
;
A
#
# COMPACT_ATOMS: atom_id res chain seq x y z
N MET A 1 17.00 3.42 13.33
CA MET A 1 17.64 2.61 12.27
C MET A 1 16.57 2.33 11.23
N GLY A 2 16.61 3.04 10.10
CA GLY A 2 15.63 2.87 9.01
C GLY A 2 16.30 2.06 7.94
N ALA A 3 15.86 0.82 7.74
CA ALA A 3 16.36 -0.03 6.69
C ALA A 3 15.38 -0.03 5.51
N THR A 4 15.92 0.00 4.29
CA THR A 4 15.11 -0.10 3.06
C THR A 4 14.65 -1.54 2.87
N VAL A 5 13.63 -1.77 2.03
CA VAL A 5 13.06 -3.11 1.78
C VAL A 5 14.14 -4.15 1.41
N ASP A 6 15.20 -3.70 0.73
CA ASP A 6 16.31 -4.56 0.28
C ASP A 6 17.24 -4.99 1.44
N GLU A 7 17.31 -4.27 2.57
CA GLU A 7 18.09 -4.63 3.76
C GLU A 7 17.37 -5.61 4.71
N PHE A 8 16.06 -5.84 4.50
CA PHE A 8 15.23 -6.77 5.28
C PHE A 8 15.03 -8.14 4.61
N GLN A 9 15.94 -8.55 3.72
CA GLN A 9 15.79 -9.81 3.01
C GLN A 9 16.16 -11.01 3.91
N GLY A 10 15.13 -11.60 4.55
CA GLY A 10 15.26 -12.82 5.37
C GLY A 10 14.84 -12.67 6.84
N SER A 11 14.39 -11.48 7.25
CA SER A 11 13.92 -11.21 8.62
C SER A 11 12.47 -10.74 8.61
N GLU A 12 11.66 -11.29 9.50
CA GLU A 12 10.29 -10.86 9.80
C GLU A 12 10.29 -10.02 11.08
N ALA A 13 9.34 -9.10 11.22
CA ALA A 13 9.16 -8.30 12.43
C ALA A 13 7.72 -8.42 12.96
N ASP A 14 7.54 -8.31 14.28
CA ASP A 14 6.19 -8.32 14.88
C ASP A 14 5.33 -7.17 14.34
N VAL A 15 5.94 -5.99 14.17
CA VAL A 15 5.31 -4.82 13.59
C VAL A 15 6.16 -4.27 12.46
N VAL A 16 5.54 -4.04 11.30
CA VAL A 16 6.19 -3.39 10.14
C VAL A 16 5.45 -2.10 9.81
N VAL A 17 6.21 -1.02 9.63
CA VAL A 17 5.72 0.25 9.09
C VAL A 17 6.31 0.43 7.71
N ALA A 18 5.46 0.39 6.69
CA ALA A 18 5.86 0.53 5.30
C ALA A 18 5.33 1.84 4.73
N SER A 19 6.24 2.64 4.16
CA SER A 19 5.87 3.80 3.35
C SER A 19 5.73 3.38 1.89
N LEU A 20 4.63 3.75 1.24
CA LEU A 20 4.40 3.56 -0.19
C LEU A 20 4.97 4.75 -1.01
N VAL A 21 5.68 5.68 -0.34
CA VAL A 21 6.64 6.72 -0.80
C VAL A 21 6.18 7.69 -1.90
N ARG A 22 5.06 7.48 -2.61
CA ARG A 22 4.77 8.22 -3.84
C ARG A 22 3.41 8.93 -3.82
N ASN A 23 3.48 10.23 -4.13
CA ASN A 23 2.37 11.13 -4.41
C ASN A 23 2.87 12.11 -5.49
N ASN A 24 2.93 11.67 -6.75
CA ASN A 24 3.34 12.51 -7.87
C ASN A 24 2.26 12.56 -8.97
N ASP A 25 2.27 13.61 -9.79
CA ASP A 25 1.31 13.81 -10.88
C ASP A 25 1.68 13.03 -12.16
N GLU A 26 2.67 12.14 -12.11
CA GLU A 26 3.19 11.47 -13.31
C GLU A 26 2.25 10.37 -13.83
N LYS A 27 2.21 10.17 -15.15
CA LYS A 27 1.34 9.21 -15.85
C LYS A 27 1.41 7.77 -15.27
N VAL A 28 0.34 7.01 -15.48
CA VAL A 28 0.24 5.56 -15.17
C VAL A 28 1.46 4.82 -15.76
N GLY A 29 2.11 3.99 -14.94
CA GLY A 29 3.29 3.19 -15.33
C GLY A 29 4.65 3.76 -14.92
N LYS A 30 4.88 5.09 -14.95
CA LYS A 30 6.23 5.67 -14.66
C LYS A 30 6.46 6.20 -13.24
N GLY A 31 5.44 6.23 -12.38
CA GLY A 31 5.53 6.82 -11.03
C GLY A 31 5.44 5.85 -9.84
N LEU A 32 5.19 4.55 -10.07
CA LEU A 32 4.88 3.59 -8.99
C LEU A 32 6.11 2.99 -8.29
N GLY A 33 7.28 3.02 -8.94
CA GLY A 33 8.51 2.46 -8.38
C GLY A 33 8.34 0.99 -7.98
N PHE A 34 8.72 0.63 -6.75
CA PHE A 34 8.64 -0.75 -6.25
C PHE A 34 7.20 -1.29 -6.15
N LEU A 35 6.19 -0.43 -6.17
CA LEU A 35 4.78 -0.86 -6.12
C LEU A 35 4.32 -1.53 -7.41
N ALA A 36 4.98 -1.29 -8.55
CA ALA A 36 4.71 -2.03 -9.78
C ALA A 36 5.30 -3.45 -9.73
N ASP A 37 6.37 -3.65 -8.96
CA ASP A 37 7.00 -4.96 -8.78
C ASP A 37 6.20 -5.80 -7.77
N ARG A 38 5.35 -6.68 -8.30
CA ARG A 38 4.55 -7.64 -7.52
C ARG A 38 5.38 -8.47 -6.53
N ARG A 39 6.63 -8.81 -6.86
CA ARG A 39 7.49 -9.62 -5.97
C ARG A 39 7.93 -8.80 -4.77
N ARG A 40 8.43 -7.58 -4.99
CA ARG A 40 8.81 -6.66 -3.90
C ARG A 40 7.61 -6.28 -3.04
N PHE A 41 6.46 -6.09 -3.66
CA PHE A 41 5.21 -5.79 -2.95
C PHE A 41 4.76 -6.96 -2.05
N ASN A 42 4.76 -8.19 -2.55
CA ASN A 42 4.41 -9.37 -1.74
C ASN A 42 5.38 -9.53 -0.56
N VAL A 43 6.67 -9.35 -0.80
CA VAL A 43 7.71 -9.37 0.23
C VAL A 43 7.41 -8.34 1.32
N LEU A 44 7.07 -7.11 0.95
CA LEU A 44 6.71 -6.05 1.90
C LEU A 44 5.53 -6.47 2.79
N LEU A 45 4.46 -6.98 2.18
CA LEU A 45 3.26 -7.39 2.90
C LEU A 45 3.51 -8.57 3.85
N SER A 46 4.40 -9.49 3.49
CA SER A 46 4.69 -10.69 4.28
C SER A 46 5.68 -10.46 5.42
N ARG A 47 6.26 -9.26 5.60
CA ARG A 47 7.23 -9.01 6.68
C ARG A 47 6.61 -8.86 8.07
N ALA A 48 5.32 -8.57 8.16
CA ALA A 48 4.64 -8.33 9.44
C ALA A 48 4.06 -9.62 10.02
N ARG A 49 4.47 -9.98 11.24
CA ARG A 49 3.91 -11.16 11.96
C ARG A 49 2.61 -10.84 12.69
N GLN A 50 2.51 -9.65 13.29
CA GLN A 50 1.32 -9.25 14.06
C GLN A 50 0.63 -8.03 13.48
N LYS A 51 1.37 -7.00 13.03
CA LYS A 51 0.76 -5.76 12.56
C LYS A 51 1.53 -5.11 11.41
N LEU A 52 0.80 -4.75 10.36
CA LEU A 52 1.32 -3.98 9.23
C LEU A 52 0.69 -2.58 9.24
N VAL A 53 1.52 -1.54 9.19
CA VAL A 53 1.10 -0.15 9.02
C VAL A 53 1.55 0.33 7.65
N LEU A 54 0.59 0.64 6.78
CA LEU A 54 0.85 1.21 5.47
C LEU A 54 0.67 2.73 5.52
N VAL A 55 1.69 3.47 5.10
CA VAL A 55 1.67 4.94 5.01
C VAL A 55 1.77 5.32 3.53
N GLY A 56 0.77 6.02 3.01
CA GLY A 56 0.75 6.42 1.60
C GLY A 56 -0.44 7.30 1.24
N SER A 57 -0.52 7.71 -0.03
CA SER A 57 -1.64 8.49 -0.57
C SER A 57 -2.74 7.56 -1.08
N TRP A 58 -3.85 7.49 -0.35
CA TRP A 58 -5.03 6.71 -0.76
C TRP A 58 -5.56 7.18 -2.12
N ASN A 59 -5.66 8.50 -2.30
CA ASN A 59 -6.19 9.11 -3.52
C ASN A 59 -5.31 8.79 -4.73
N PHE A 60 -3.98 8.84 -4.56
CA PHE A 60 -3.05 8.46 -5.61
C PHE A 60 -3.24 6.99 -6.02
N LEU A 61 -3.28 6.06 -5.07
CA LEU A 61 -3.47 4.64 -5.39
C LEU A 61 -4.82 4.38 -6.06
N ALA A 62 -5.89 4.97 -5.54
CA ALA A 62 -7.23 4.85 -6.10
C ALA A 62 -7.34 5.46 -7.50
N SER A 63 -6.53 6.46 -7.85
CA SER A 63 -6.50 7.02 -9.21
C SER A 63 -5.70 6.18 -10.20
N ARG A 64 -4.97 5.13 -9.76
CA ARG A 64 -4.19 4.24 -10.63
C ARG A 64 -4.91 2.95 -10.98
N VAL A 65 -5.97 2.58 -10.25
CA VAL A 65 -6.64 1.29 -10.41
C VAL A 65 -8.16 1.43 -10.36
N ASP A 66 -8.86 0.62 -11.14
CA ASP A 66 -10.31 0.48 -11.01
C ASP A 66 -10.63 -0.54 -9.90
N VAL A 67 -10.98 -0.02 -8.71
CA VAL A 67 -11.38 -0.87 -7.57
C VAL A 67 -12.78 -1.45 -7.71
N SER A 68 -13.59 -0.98 -8.66
CA SER A 68 -14.97 -1.44 -8.83
C SER A 68 -15.04 -2.78 -9.57
N SER A 69 -14.11 -3.03 -10.49
CA SER A 69 -14.04 -4.25 -11.30
C SER A 69 -13.16 -5.34 -10.67
N GLU A 70 -13.33 -6.59 -11.12
CA GLU A 70 -12.39 -7.67 -10.78
C GLU A 70 -11.03 -7.40 -11.44
N PRO A 71 -9.90 -7.62 -10.74
CA PRO A 71 -8.57 -7.42 -11.30
C PRO A 71 -8.32 -8.35 -12.49
N ASN A 72 -7.97 -7.79 -13.65
CA ASN A 72 -7.46 -8.55 -14.79
C ASN A 72 -5.99 -8.93 -14.52
N GLU A 73 -5.62 -10.20 -14.66
CA GLU A 73 -4.23 -10.66 -14.46
C GLU A 73 -3.25 -10.14 -15.53
N GLU A 74 -3.76 -9.65 -16.67
CA GLU A 74 -2.95 -8.97 -17.68
C GLU A 74 -2.61 -7.53 -17.30
N ASP A 75 -3.29 -6.95 -16.30
CA ASP A 75 -3.03 -5.61 -15.80
C ASP A 75 -1.76 -5.60 -14.92
N GLU A 76 -0.81 -4.73 -15.26
CA GLU A 76 0.44 -4.54 -14.51
C GLU A 76 0.18 -4.24 -13.03
N LEU A 77 -0.96 -3.62 -12.71
CA LEU A 77 -1.31 -3.20 -11.35
C LEU A 77 -2.37 -4.07 -10.68
N ALA A 78 -2.63 -5.27 -11.20
CA ALA A 78 -3.62 -6.20 -10.65
C ALA A 78 -3.47 -6.44 -9.14
N HIS A 79 -2.24 -6.54 -8.63
CA HIS A 79 -1.97 -6.71 -7.20
C HIS A 79 -2.30 -5.48 -6.36
N ILE A 80 -2.19 -4.26 -6.92
CA ILE A 80 -2.61 -3.03 -6.25
C ILE A 80 -4.14 -2.96 -6.20
N THR A 81 -4.83 -3.33 -7.28
CA THR A 81 -6.30 -3.45 -7.30
C THR A 81 -6.77 -4.44 -6.23
N ARG A 82 -6.12 -5.61 -6.14
CA ARG A 82 -6.39 -6.62 -5.10
C ARG A 82 -6.21 -6.07 -3.69
N LEU A 83 -5.08 -5.39 -3.44
CA LEU A 83 -4.81 -4.77 -2.15
C LEU A 83 -5.91 -3.77 -1.79
N MET A 84 -6.23 -2.84 -2.70
CA MET A 84 -7.22 -1.78 -2.44
C MET A 84 -8.60 -2.35 -2.16
N ARG A 85 -9.05 -3.33 -2.96
CA ARG A 85 -10.31 -4.05 -2.73
C ARG A 85 -10.31 -4.74 -1.36
N TRP A 86 -9.21 -5.42 -1.01
CA TRP A 86 -9.08 -6.09 0.29
C TRP A 86 -9.11 -5.09 1.45
N LEU A 87 -8.37 -3.98 1.37
CA LEU A 87 -8.36 -2.93 2.40
C LEU A 87 -9.77 -2.37 2.64
N ILE A 88 -10.52 -2.10 1.57
CA ILE A 88 -11.91 -1.61 1.67
C ILE A 88 -12.81 -2.66 2.32
N ALA A 89 -12.67 -3.93 1.94
CA ALA A 89 -13.47 -5.01 2.50
C ALA A 89 -13.17 -5.25 3.99
N GLU A 90 -11.89 -5.23 4.38
CA GLU A 90 -11.47 -5.45 5.77
C GLU A 90 -11.70 -4.24 6.67
N GLU A 91 -11.75 -3.02 6.11
CA GLU A 91 -12.20 -1.82 6.84
C GLU A 91 -13.66 -2.00 7.30
N LYS A 92 -14.53 -2.52 6.41
CA LYS A 92 -15.93 -2.84 6.76
C LYS A 92 -16.05 -3.95 7.79
N ARG A 93 -15.11 -4.89 7.81
CA ARG A 93 -15.04 -6.00 8.79
C ARG A 93 -14.36 -5.58 10.11
N GLY A 94 -13.86 -4.35 10.22
CA GLY A 94 -13.18 -3.85 11.41
C GLY A 94 -11.76 -4.40 11.61
N ARG A 95 -11.19 -5.11 10.63
CA ARG A 95 -9.81 -5.65 10.73
C ARG A 95 -8.75 -4.66 10.26
N VAL A 96 -9.14 -3.71 9.42
CA VAL A 96 -8.29 -2.61 8.96
C VAL A 96 -8.87 -1.30 9.49
N LYS A 97 -8.00 -0.44 10.02
CA LYS A 97 -8.35 0.92 10.38
C LYS A 97 -7.59 1.88 9.48
N ARG A 98 -8.32 2.63 8.66
CA ARG A 98 -7.76 3.76 7.91
C ARG A 98 -7.71 4.98 8.81
N ILE A 99 -6.54 5.63 8.84
CA ILE A 99 -6.33 6.89 9.53
C ILE A 99 -5.97 7.94 8.49
N GLN A 100 -6.66 9.07 8.51
CA GLN A 100 -6.46 10.21 7.63
C GLN A 100 -5.76 11.34 8.38
N PRO A 101 -5.10 12.29 7.68
CA PRO A 101 -4.45 13.44 8.32
C PRO A 101 -5.36 14.20 9.30
N LYS A 102 -6.65 14.35 8.96
CA LYS A 102 -7.67 15.00 9.80
C LYS A 102 -7.90 14.29 11.15
N ASP A 103 -7.62 13.00 11.25
CA ASP A 103 -7.82 12.21 12.46
C ASP A 103 -6.72 12.47 13.51
N PHE A 104 -5.63 13.15 13.13
CA PHE A 104 -4.50 13.50 14.01
C PHE A 104 -4.62 14.89 14.65
N GLY A 105 -5.76 15.58 14.53
CA GLY A 105 -5.98 16.90 15.13
C GLY A 105 -5.25 18.07 14.44
N GLY A 106 -4.60 17.82 13.30
CA GLY A 106 -3.95 18.86 12.49
C GLY A 106 -4.95 19.54 11.55
N ALA A 107 -5.13 20.85 11.72
CA ALA A 107 -5.83 21.70 10.75
C ALA A 107 -5.16 21.56 9.37
N GLN A 108 -5.95 21.27 8.34
CA GLN A 108 -5.51 21.41 6.96
C GLN A 108 -5.30 22.92 6.70
N LYS A 109 -4.09 23.30 6.31
CA LYS A 109 -3.84 24.56 5.60
C LYS A 109 -4.11 24.37 4.12
#